data_AF-A0A2R6HJ22-F1
#
_entry.id   AF-A0A2R6HJ22-F1
#
_cell.length_a   1.000
_cell.length_b   1.000
_cell.length_c   1.000
_cell.angle_alpha   90.00
_cell.angle_beta   90.00
_cell.angle_gamma   90.00
#
_symmetry.space_group_name_H-M   'P 1'
#
loop_
_entity.id
_entity.type
_entity.pdbx_description
1 polymer ?
#
loop_
_entity_poly.entity_id
_entity_poly.type
_entity_poly.pdbx_seq_one_letter_code
_entity_poly.pdbx_strand_id
1 'polypeptide(L)'
;MSTGSDDAVGELEAAAGRLQRLRKHPPVDREAVDSVADAHESVLGVLDRWEKRATDWDDFRGYVEFRDDLSETLGSIPEDVPESDAFLAADDHVKTGGVSKSLTERDFEAAREALAPAREYAEYREDLEAARERYRSAYRAARRRRRELEERVDDLERVRRLGTADLEAPTERLREPIADYNEAVSEEFEVFRRGAPAREFLGFVGTAAGYPLVELREPPAELLAYVESAPAGGRPC
;
A
#
# COMPACT_ATOMS: atom_id res chain seq x y z
N MET A 1 -26.25 -8.35 13.99
CA MET A 1 -25.30 -7.72 13.05
C MET A 1 -23.91 -7.77 13.65
N SER A 2 -23.23 -8.92 13.51
CA SER A 2 -21.86 -9.19 14.02
C SER A 2 -20.79 -8.92 12.96
N THR A 3 -21.08 -8.05 12.01
CA THR A 3 -20.65 -8.27 10.61
C THR A 3 -19.31 -7.66 10.22
N GLY A 4 -18.66 -6.84 11.05
CA GLY A 4 -17.36 -6.23 10.70
C GLY A 4 -16.15 -6.89 11.36
N SER A 5 -16.33 -7.47 12.56
CA SER A 5 -15.23 -8.13 13.29
C SER A 5 -15.09 -9.60 12.89
N ASP A 6 -16.21 -10.31 12.81
CA ASP A 6 -16.23 -11.71 12.35
C ASP A 6 -15.79 -11.83 10.90
N ASP A 7 -16.04 -10.80 10.08
CA ASP A 7 -15.67 -10.76 8.67
C ASP A 7 -14.15 -10.60 8.48
N ALA A 8 -13.53 -9.63 9.15
CA ALA A 8 -12.07 -9.42 9.05
C ALA A 8 -11.26 -10.60 9.62
N VAL A 9 -11.75 -11.25 10.68
CA VAL A 9 -11.10 -12.45 11.25
C VAL A 9 -11.31 -13.65 10.32
N GLY A 10 -12.54 -13.88 9.84
CA GLY A 10 -12.87 -14.97 8.92
C GLY A 10 -12.09 -14.88 7.61
N GLU A 11 -11.95 -13.67 7.03
CA GLU A 11 -11.12 -13.44 5.84
C GLU A 11 -9.65 -13.77 6.09
N LEU A 12 -9.10 -13.36 7.24
CA LEU A 12 -7.71 -13.66 7.60
C LEU A 12 -7.49 -15.16 7.77
N GLU A 13 -8.39 -15.85 8.47
CA GLU A 13 -8.32 -17.31 8.66
C GLU A 13 -8.42 -18.06 7.33
N ALA A 14 -9.35 -17.66 6.45
CA ALA A 14 -9.50 -18.25 5.13
C ALA A 14 -8.25 -18.05 4.26
N ALA A 15 -7.71 -16.82 4.24
CA ALA A 15 -6.50 -16.49 3.49
C ALA A 15 -5.27 -17.23 4.04
N ALA A 16 -5.11 -17.29 5.36
CA ALA A 16 -4.05 -18.04 6.02
C ALA A 16 -4.15 -19.53 5.73
N GLY A 17 -5.36 -20.10 5.79
CA GLY A 17 -5.63 -21.50 5.47
C GLY A 17 -5.27 -21.84 4.03
N ARG A 18 -5.66 -21.00 3.06
CA ARG A 18 -5.29 -21.20 1.64
C ARG A 18 -3.77 -21.15 1.44
N LEU A 19 -3.11 -20.12 1.97
CA LEU A 19 -1.66 -19.97 1.84
C LEU A 19 -0.91 -21.13 2.50
N GLN A 20 -1.38 -21.61 3.66
CA GLN A 20 -0.77 -22.74 4.33
C GLN A 20 -0.95 -24.04 3.54
N ARG A 21 -2.12 -24.27 2.92
CA ARG A 21 -2.34 -25.47 2.09
C ARG A 21 -1.35 -25.53 0.92
N LEU A 22 -1.22 -24.45 0.16
CA LEU A 22 -0.28 -24.36 -0.97
C LEU A 22 1.16 -24.56 -0.51
N ARG A 23 1.57 -23.92 0.60
CA ARG A 23 2.94 -24.08 1.14
C ARG A 23 3.26 -25.48 1.66
N LYS A 24 2.26 -26.22 2.16
CA LYS A 24 2.48 -27.56 2.73
C LYS A 24 2.67 -28.62 1.66
N HIS A 25 2.09 -28.43 0.47
CA HIS A 25 2.10 -29.42 -0.60
C HIS A 25 2.48 -28.72 -1.92
N PRO A 26 3.72 -28.22 -2.04
CA PRO A 26 4.19 -27.71 -3.32
C PRO A 26 4.42 -28.91 -4.27
N PRO A 27 4.26 -28.74 -5.59
CA PRO A 27 4.51 -29.81 -6.56
C PRO A 27 5.98 -30.24 -6.55
N VAL A 28 6.89 -29.26 -6.49
CA VAL A 28 8.35 -29.40 -6.36
C VAL A 28 8.89 -28.27 -5.49
N ASP A 29 10.21 -28.17 -5.32
CA ASP A 29 10.78 -26.99 -4.67
C ASP A 29 10.48 -25.70 -5.44
N ARG A 30 10.67 -24.56 -4.79
CA ARG A 30 10.29 -23.27 -5.37
C ARG A 30 11.10 -22.91 -6.62
N GLU A 31 12.38 -23.24 -6.65
CA GLU A 31 13.26 -22.87 -7.76
C GLU A 31 12.87 -23.65 -9.01
N ALA A 32 12.56 -24.93 -8.85
CA ALA A 32 12.02 -25.76 -9.91
C ALA A 32 10.64 -25.27 -10.40
N VAL A 33 9.72 -24.86 -9.50
CA VAL A 33 8.44 -24.25 -9.90
C VAL A 33 8.66 -23.00 -10.74
N ASP A 34 9.51 -22.09 -10.25
CA ASP A 34 9.78 -20.81 -10.92
C ASP A 34 10.41 -21.07 -12.30
N SER A 35 11.34 -22.04 -12.41
CA SER A 35 11.99 -22.42 -13.67
C SER A 35 11.02 -23.03 -14.70
N VAL A 36 10.15 -23.97 -14.31
CA VAL A 36 9.13 -24.55 -15.21
C VAL A 36 8.16 -23.48 -15.68
N ALA A 37 7.72 -22.61 -14.77
CA ALA A 37 6.75 -21.56 -15.08
C ALA A 37 7.34 -20.52 -16.05
N ASP A 38 8.59 -20.10 -15.85
CA ASP A 38 9.30 -19.18 -16.76
C ASP A 38 9.51 -19.82 -18.14
N ALA A 39 9.87 -21.10 -18.18
CA ALA A 39 10.02 -21.85 -19.43
C ALA A 39 8.68 -21.97 -20.18
N HIS A 40 7.61 -22.32 -19.46
CA HIS A 40 6.25 -22.40 -20.00
C HIS A 40 5.81 -21.05 -20.60
N GLU A 41 5.95 -19.95 -19.85
CA GLU A 41 5.60 -18.60 -20.31
C GLU A 41 6.42 -18.19 -21.55
N SER A 42 7.71 -18.51 -21.57
CA SER A 42 8.59 -18.20 -22.70
C SER A 42 8.18 -18.95 -23.97
N VAL A 43 7.96 -20.26 -23.88
CA VAL A 43 7.54 -21.08 -25.03
C VAL A 43 6.15 -20.68 -25.51
N LEU A 44 5.20 -20.47 -24.59
CA LEU A 44 3.85 -20.01 -24.94
C LEU A 44 3.91 -18.64 -25.64
N GLY A 45 4.75 -17.73 -25.16
CA GLY A 45 4.97 -16.43 -25.77
C GLY A 45 5.55 -16.49 -27.19
N VAL A 46 6.38 -17.49 -27.51
CA VAL A 46 6.86 -17.76 -28.87
C VAL A 46 5.71 -18.28 -29.75
N LEU A 47 4.96 -19.27 -29.25
CA LEU A 47 3.82 -19.85 -29.98
C LEU A 47 2.79 -18.77 -30.35
N ASP A 48 2.37 -17.95 -29.40
CA ASP A 48 1.37 -16.90 -29.62
C ASP A 48 1.85 -15.79 -30.56
N ARG A 49 3.15 -15.45 -30.50
CA ARG A 49 3.74 -14.43 -31.37
C ARG A 49 3.77 -14.87 -32.82
N TRP A 50 4.06 -16.15 -33.06
CA TRP A 50 4.35 -16.66 -34.39
C TRP A 50 3.20 -17.37 -35.08
N GLU A 51 2.18 -17.85 -34.35
CA GLU A 51 1.03 -18.61 -34.89
C GLU A 51 0.54 -18.08 -36.23
N LYS A 52 0.10 -16.82 -36.29
CA LYS A 52 -0.46 -16.23 -37.52
C LYS A 52 0.49 -16.26 -38.71
N ARG A 53 1.77 -15.97 -38.46
CA ARG A 53 2.79 -15.81 -39.52
C ARG A 53 3.36 -17.17 -39.95
N ALA A 54 3.53 -18.09 -39.02
CA ALA A 54 4.01 -19.44 -39.28
C ALA A 54 2.95 -20.34 -39.95
N THR A 55 1.66 -20.01 -39.80
CA THR A 55 0.55 -20.68 -40.52
C THR A 55 0.26 -20.06 -41.90
N ASP A 56 0.95 -18.98 -42.27
CA ASP A 56 0.81 -18.38 -43.60
C ASP A 56 1.54 -19.25 -44.64
N TRP A 57 0.75 -19.81 -45.56
CA TRP A 57 1.24 -20.72 -46.60
C TRP A 57 2.21 -20.04 -47.57
N ASP A 58 2.21 -18.70 -47.66
CA ASP A 58 3.09 -17.93 -48.53
C ASP A 58 4.33 -17.36 -47.80
N ASP A 59 4.40 -17.48 -46.46
CA ASP A 59 5.53 -16.97 -45.65
C ASP A 59 6.42 -18.08 -45.08
N PHE A 60 7.17 -18.75 -45.96
CA PHE A 60 8.17 -19.73 -45.54
C PHE A 60 9.24 -19.13 -44.61
N ARG A 61 9.58 -17.84 -44.78
CA ARG A 61 10.53 -17.15 -43.92
C ARG A 61 10.00 -17.04 -42.50
N GLY A 62 8.71 -16.76 -42.35
CA GLY A 62 8.01 -16.75 -41.06
C GLY A 62 8.11 -18.09 -40.32
N TYR A 63 7.98 -19.20 -41.04
CA TYR A 63 8.20 -20.53 -40.47
C TYR A 63 9.66 -20.74 -39.99
N VAL A 64 10.66 -20.36 -40.79
CA VAL A 64 12.07 -20.51 -40.41
C VAL A 64 12.42 -19.67 -39.18
N GLU A 65 12.01 -18.39 -39.18
CA GLU A 65 12.25 -17.51 -38.03
C GLU A 65 11.55 -18.03 -36.77
N PHE A 66 10.33 -18.55 -36.88
CA PHE A 66 9.66 -19.25 -35.77
C PHE A 66 10.45 -20.45 -35.24
N ARG A 67 10.98 -21.30 -36.14
CA ARG A 67 11.76 -22.49 -35.74
C ARG A 67 13.06 -22.11 -35.05
N ASP A 68 13.72 -21.05 -35.51
CA ASP A 68 14.93 -20.52 -34.88
C ASP A 68 14.62 -19.98 -33.48
N ASP A 69 13.60 -19.11 -33.34
CA ASP A 69 13.17 -18.55 -32.06
C ASP A 69 12.76 -19.64 -31.05
N LEU A 70 11.99 -20.64 -31.50
CA LEU A 70 11.56 -21.74 -30.64
C LEU A 70 12.74 -22.60 -30.20
N SER A 71 13.68 -22.90 -31.11
CA SER A 71 14.86 -23.70 -30.77
C SER A 71 15.80 -22.96 -29.81
N GLU A 72 15.98 -21.65 -30.00
CA GLU A 72 16.73 -20.80 -29.06
C GLU A 72 16.06 -20.77 -27.69
N THR A 73 14.73 -20.61 -27.65
CA THR A 73 13.97 -20.60 -26.40
C THR A 73 14.10 -21.92 -25.67
N LEU A 74 13.89 -23.06 -26.35
CA LEU A 74 14.03 -24.39 -25.77
C LEU A 74 15.47 -24.67 -25.32
N GLY A 75 16.48 -24.23 -26.08
CA GLY A 75 17.89 -24.38 -25.71
C GLY A 75 18.34 -23.54 -24.51
N SER A 76 17.53 -22.54 -24.12
CA SER A 76 17.77 -21.73 -22.92
C SER A 76 17.19 -22.34 -21.65
N ILE A 77 16.29 -23.32 -21.77
CA ILE A 77 15.67 -24.02 -20.65
C ILE A 77 16.71 -24.98 -20.03
N PRO A 78 16.89 -25.00 -18.69
CA PRO A 78 17.78 -25.97 -18.05
C PRO A 78 17.39 -27.42 -18.36
N GLU A 79 18.39 -28.28 -18.55
CA GLU A 79 18.19 -29.68 -18.98
C GLU A 79 17.48 -30.55 -17.93
N ASP A 80 17.46 -30.13 -16.67
CA ASP A 80 16.88 -30.83 -15.52
C ASP A 80 15.53 -30.26 -15.05
N VAL A 81 14.91 -29.39 -15.86
CA VAL A 81 13.60 -28.81 -15.55
C VAL A 81 12.52 -29.91 -15.50
N PRO A 82 11.68 -29.97 -14.46
CA PRO A 82 10.52 -30.85 -14.41
C PRO A 82 9.61 -30.67 -15.64
N GLU A 83 8.98 -31.76 -16.09
CA GLU A 83 8.15 -31.73 -17.31
C GLU A 83 8.91 -31.34 -18.59
N SER A 84 10.23 -31.53 -18.66
CA SER A 84 11.04 -31.36 -19.89
C SER A 84 10.40 -32.01 -21.12
N ASP A 85 9.78 -33.17 -20.94
CA ASP A 85 9.09 -33.93 -21.99
C ASP A 85 7.90 -33.17 -22.59
N ALA A 86 7.22 -32.32 -21.82
CA ALA A 86 6.11 -31.50 -22.31
C ALA A 86 6.59 -30.47 -23.34
N PHE A 87 7.76 -29.87 -23.11
CA PHE A 87 8.37 -28.92 -24.04
C PHE A 87 8.83 -29.59 -25.34
N LEU A 88 9.41 -30.80 -25.23
CA LEU A 88 9.79 -31.60 -26.38
C LEU A 88 8.57 -32.03 -27.20
N ALA A 89 7.50 -32.46 -26.53
CA ALA A 89 6.24 -32.82 -27.18
C ALA A 89 5.61 -31.61 -27.90
N ALA A 90 5.63 -30.43 -27.27
CA ALA A 90 5.16 -29.20 -27.89
C ALA A 90 5.96 -28.86 -29.17
N ASP A 91 7.29 -28.97 -29.12
CA ASP A 91 8.17 -28.77 -30.28
C ASP A 91 7.86 -29.76 -31.41
N ASP A 92 7.57 -31.02 -31.08
CA ASP A 92 7.25 -32.05 -32.07
C ASP A 92 5.93 -31.78 -32.81
N HIS A 93 4.93 -31.17 -32.17
CA HIS A 93 3.68 -30.78 -32.82
C HIS A 93 3.87 -29.70 -33.89
N VAL A 94 4.83 -28.80 -33.69
CA VAL A 94 5.15 -27.71 -34.62
C VAL A 94 6.36 -28.01 -35.52
N LYS A 95 6.84 -29.26 -35.52
CA LYS A 95 7.81 -29.76 -36.50
C LYS A 95 7.09 -30.29 -37.73
N THR A 96 7.42 -29.76 -38.90
CA THR A 96 6.97 -30.34 -40.16
C THR A 96 8.01 -31.33 -40.69
N GLY A 97 7.58 -32.56 -40.99
CA GLY A 97 8.45 -33.64 -41.51
C GLY A 97 8.93 -33.46 -42.96
N GLY A 98 8.90 -32.24 -43.50
CA GLY A 98 9.35 -31.91 -44.85
C GLY A 98 8.60 -30.72 -45.48
N VAL A 99 9.12 -30.23 -46.61
CA VAL A 99 8.69 -29.02 -47.35
C VAL A 99 7.23 -29.08 -47.86
N SER A 100 6.56 -30.23 -47.74
CA SER A 100 5.22 -30.47 -48.30
C SER A 100 4.06 -30.28 -47.31
N LYS A 101 4.34 -30.10 -46.02
CA LYS A 101 3.33 -29.81 -44.98
C LYS A 101 3.63 -28.44 -44.39
N SER A 102 2.68 -27.52 -44.50
CA SER A 102 2.72 -26.28 -43.71
C SER A 102 2.03 -26.50 -42.37
N LEU A 103 2.40 -25.67 -41.39
CA LEU A 103 1.74 -25.64 -40.09
C LEU A 103 0.32 -25.10 -40.23
N THR A 104 -0.53 -25.61 -39.36
CA THR A 104 -1.90 -25.15 -39.18
C THR A 104 -2.08 -24.61 -37.77
N GLU A 105 -3.10 -23.78 -37.55
CA GLU A 105 -3.49 -23.33 -36.21
C GLU A 105 -3.73 -24.52 -35.26
N ARG A 106 -4.16 -25.67 -35.80
CA ARG A 106 -4.33 -26.90 -35.01
C ARG A 106 -3.03 -27.49 -34.51
N ASP A 107 -1.93 -27.32 -35.24
CA ASP A 107 -0.61 -27.78 -34.80
C ASP A 107 -0.10 -26.90 -33.64
N PHE A 108 -0.38 -25.59 -33.69
CA PHE A 108 -0.13 -24.67 -32.57
C PHE A 108 -0.99 -25.00 -31.35
N GLU A 109 -2.28 -25.28 -31.54
CA GLU A 109 -3.16 -25.70 -30.43
C GLU A 109 -2.68 -27.00 -29.81
N ALA A 110 -2.29 -28.00 -30.61
CA ALA A 110 -1.73 -29.24 -30.09
C ALA A 110 -0.42 -29.02 -29.31
N ALA A 111 0.42 -28.08 -29.75
CA ALA A 111 1.60 -27.70 -28.99
C ALA A 111 1.24 -27.04 -27.64
N ARG A 112 0.23 -26.18 -27.60
CA ARG A 112 -0.27 -25.59 -26.34
C ARG A 112 -0.87 -26.63 -25.41
N GLU A 113 -1.63 -27.60 -25.94
CA GLU A 113 -2.17 -28.72 -25.16
C GLU A 113 -1.05 -29.60 -24.59
N ALA A 114 0.02 -29.85 -25.36
CA ALA A 114 1.18 -30.61 -24.91
C ALA A 114 1.92 -29.95 -23.72
N LEU A 115 1.84 -28.61 -23.61
CA LEU A 115 2.39 -27.84 -22.48
C LEU A 115 1.54 -27.91 -21.20
N ALA A 116 0.39 -28.59 -21.20
CA ALA A 116 -0.50 -28.66 -20.04
C ALA A 116 0.19 -29.10 -18.73
N PRO A 117 1.12 -30.09 -18.70
CA PRO A 117 1.84 -30.44 -17.48
C PRO A 117 2.69 -29.28 -16.93
N ALA A 118 3.41 -28.56 -17.80
CA ALA A 118 4.19 -27.39 -17.40
C ALA A 118 3.30 -26.21 -16.96
N ARG A 119 2.10 -26.09 -17.55
CA ARG A 119 1.09 -25.08 -17.18
C ARG A 119 0.66 -25.21 -15.71
N GLU A 120 0.57 -26.42 -15.16
CA GLU A 120 0.20 -26.64 -13.75
C GLU A 120 1.17 -25.93 -12.78
N TYR A 121 2.45 -25.85 -13.13
CA TYR A 121 3.47 -25.16 -12.32
C TYR A 121 3.30 -23.63 -12.39
N ALA A 122 3.00 -23.10 -13.58
CA ALA A 122 2.68 -21.68 -13.76
C ALA A 122 1.41 -21.30 -12.98
N GLU A 123 0.35 -22.09 -13.08
CA GLU A 123 -0.88 -21.89 -12.31
C GLU A 123 -0.63 -21.97 -10.81
N TYR A 124 0.17 -22.94 -10.34
CA TYR A 124 0.55 -23.05 -8.94
C TYR A 124 1.35 -21.83 -8.45
N ARG A 125 2.28 -21.30 -9.26
CA ARG A 125 3.06 -20.08 -8.97
C ARG A 125 2.12 -18.88 -8.78
N GLU A 126 1.21 -18.67 -9.72
CA GLU A 126 0.20 -17.60 -9.67
C GLU A 126 -0.71 -17.75 -8.44
N ASP A 127 -1.18 -18.96 -8.18
CA ASP A 127 -2.05 -19.26 -7.04
C ASP A 127 -1.36 -18.97 -5.71
N LEU A 128 -0.09 -19.31 -5.60
CA LEU A 128 0.74 -19.06 -4.43
C LEU A 128 0.97 -17.55 -4.23
N GLU A 129 1.25 -16.81 -5.29
CA GLU A 129 1.37 -15.35 -5.23
C GLU A 129 0.07 -14.68 -4.83
N ALA A 130 -1.05 -15.05 -5.48
CA ALA A 130 -2.38 -14.56 -5.14
C ALA A 130 -2.75 -14.89 -3.68
N ALA A 131 -2.41 -16.08 -3.19
CA ALA A 131 -2.64 -16.44 -1.78
C ALA A 131 -1.82 -15.57 -0.82
N ARG A 132 -0.56 -15.27 -1.16
CA ARG A 132 0.31 -14.39 -0.35
C ARG A 132 -0.26 -12.98 -0.29
N GLU A 133 -0.71 -12.44 -1.41
CA GLU A 133 -1.24 -11.09 -1.44
C GLU A 133 -2.58 -10.98 -0.70
N ARG A 134 -3.48 -11.94 -0.89
CA ARG A 134 -4.73 -12.03 -0.10
C ARG A 134 -4.46 -12.10 1.39
N TYR A 135 -3.50 -12.93 1.83
CA TYR A 135 -3.12 -13.01 3.24
C TYR A 135 -2.60 -11.67 3.77
N ARG A 136 -1.71 -10.99 3.03
CA ARG A 136 -1.18 -9.68 3.43
C ARG A 136 -2.30 -8.64 3.54
N SER A 137 -3.23 -8.62 2.58
CA SER A 137 -4.38 -7.72 2.60
C SER A 137 -5.28 -7.98 3.81
N ALA A 138 -5.70 -9.24 4.01
CA ALA A 138 -6.54 -9.63 5.14
C ALA A 138 -5.86 -9.35 6.49
N TYR A 139 -4.55 -9.58 6.60
CA TYR A 139 -3.79 -9.25 7.81
C TYR A 139 -3.79 -7.75 8.11
N ARG A 140 -3.61 -6.91 7.08
CA ARG A 140 -3.68 -5.45 7.22
C ARG A 140 -5.09 -5.00 7.63
N ALA A 141 -6.13 -5.60 7.05
CA ALA A 141 -7.53 -5.32 7.39
C ALA A 141 -7.84 -5.70 8.84
N ALA A 142 -7.50 -6.92 9.27
CA ALA A 142 -7.67 -7.37 10.65
C ALA A 142 -6.90 -6.48 11.65
N ARG A 143 -5.66 -6.09 11.32
CA ARG A 143 -4.87 -5.18 12.16
C ARG A 143 -5.49 -3.79 12.27
N ARG A 144 -6.02 -3.24 11.17
CA ARG A 144 -6.75 -1.97 11.17
C ARG A 144 -7.98 -2.09 12.06
N ARG A 145 -8.77 -3.15 11.87
CA ARG A 145 -9.98 -3.38 12.66
C ARG A 145 -9.71 -3.48 14.15
N ARG A 146 -8.63 -4.18 14.53
CA ARG A 146 -8.19 -4.27 15.92
C ARG A 146 -7.92 -2.90 16.53
N ARG A 147 -7.22 -2.01 15.82
CA ARG A 147 -6.95 -0.64 16.31
C ARG A 147 -8.22 0.18 16.47
N GLU A 148 -9.14 0.11 15.51
CA GLU A 148 -10.44 0.79 15.61
C GLU A 148 -11.24 0.31 16.82
N LEU A 149 -11.17 -0.99 17.14
CA LEU A 149 -11.79 -1.55 18.33
C LEU A 149 -11.10 -1.10 19.62
N GLU A 150 -9.76 -1.06 19.64
CA GLU A 150 -8.96 -0.52 20.76
C GLU A 150 -9.34 0.94 21.04
N GLU A 151 -9.35 1.80 20.02
CA GLU A 151 -9.76 3.21 20.12
C GLU A 151 -11.21 3.35 20.62
N ARG A 152 -12.12 2.51 20.12
CA ARG A 152 -13.52 2.52 20.56
C ARG A 152 -13.67 2.10 22.02
N VAL A 153 -12.88 1.15 22.49
CA VAL A 153 -12.86 0.75 23.90
C VAL A 153 -12.38 1.91 24.75
N ASP A 154 -11.27 2.57 24.38
CA ASP A 154 -10.73 3.72 25.11
C ASP A 154 -11.74 4.88 25.22
N ASP A 155 -12.45 5.17 24.12
CA ASP A 155 -13.52 6.17 24.10
C ASP A 155 -14.68 5.80 25.03
N LEU A 156 -15.15 4.55 24.99
CA LEU A 156 -16.23 4.07 25.84
C LEU A 156 -15.83 4.07 27.32
N GLU A 157 -14.58 3.73 27.62
CA GLU A 157 -14.04 3.82 28.97
C GLU A 157 -13.98 5.27 29.45
N ARG A 158 -13.58 6.21 28.58
CA ARG A 158 -13.62 7.64 28.90
C ARG A 158 -15.05 8.11 29.18
N VAL A 159 -16.01 7.74 28.34
CA VAL A 159 -17.43 8.06 28.55
C VAL A 159 -17.92 7.47 29.87
N ARG A 160 -17.58 6.22 30.18
CA ARG A 160 -17.95 5.58 31.46
C ARG A 160 -17.36 6.32 32.66
N ARG A 161 -16.10 6.77 32.58
CA ARG A 161 -15.47 7.59 33.63
C ARG A 161 -16.21 8.92 33.82
N LEU A 162 -16.52 9.62 32.74
CA LEU A 162 -17.25 10.90 32.78
C LEU A 162 -18.70 10.74 33.25
N GLY A 163 -19.38 9.66 32.88
CA GLY A 163 -20.73 9.36 33.34
C GLY A 163 -20.82 8.99 34.83
N THR A 164 -19.68 8.66 35.45
CA THR A 164 -19.56 8.47 36.91
C THR A 164 -19.17 9.78 37.62
N ALA A 165 -18.86 10.85 36.87
CA ALA A 165 -18.56 12.14 37.48
C ALA A 165 -19.85 12.74 38.06
N ASP A 166 -19.75 13.20 39.31
CA ASP A 166 -20.83 13.94 39.96
C ASP A 166 -20.93 15.34 39.32
N LEU A 167 -21.81 15.47 38.32
CA LEU A 167 -22.07 16.75 37.66
C LEU A 167 -22.83 17.73 38.56
N GLU A 168 -23.31 17.29 39.72
CA GLU A 168 -23.97 18.11 40.74
C GLU A 168 -22.99 18.52 41.85
N ALA A 169 -21.71 18.13 41.75
CA ALA A 169 -20.69 18.49 42.72
C ALA A 169 -20.62 20.03 42.89
N PRO A 170 -20.63 20.55 44.13
CA PRO A 170 -20.56 21.99 44.39
C PRO A 170 -19.34 22.65 43.75
N THR A 171 -19.57 23.57 42.81
CA THR A 171 -18.51 24.31 42.10
C THR A 171 -18.07 25.56 42.85
N GLU A 172 -18.73 25.88 43.97
CA GLU A 172 -18.45 27.02 44.83
C GLU A 172 -16.98 27.11 45.22
N ARG A 173 -16.35 25.96 45.49
CA ARG A 173 -14.92 25.86 45.86
C ARG A 173 -13.95 26.20 44.72
N LEU A 174 -14.41 26.24 43.48
CA LEU A 174 -13.60 26.64 42.32
C LEU A 174 -13.67 28.15 42.06
N ARG A 175 -14.67 28.86 42.60
CA ARG A 175 -14.83 30.30 42.35
C ARG A 175 -13.66 31.11 42.90
N GLU A 176 -13.26 30.87 44.15
CA GLU A 176 -12.13 31.57 44.78
C GLU A 176 -10.81 31.32 44.04
N PRO A 177 -10.37 30.06 43.80
CA PRO A 177 -9.14 29.82 43.04
C PRO A 177 -9.11 30.43 41.63
N ILE A 178 -10.26 30.45 40.93
CA ILE A 178 -10.37 31.07 39.60
C ILE A 178 -10.30 32.61 39.72
N ALA A 179 -10.96 33.19 40.72
CA ALA A 179 -10.91 34.62 40.98
C ALA A 179 -9.48 35.05 41.34
N ASP A 180 -8.81 34.33 42.24
CA ASP A 180 -7.44 34.58 42.65
C ASP A 180 -6.47 34.51 41.46
N TYR A 181 -6.63 33.50 40.60
CA TYR A 181 -5.83 33.37 39.37
C TYR A 181 -6.09 34.55 38.41
N ASN A 182 -7.36 34.89 38.18
CA ASN A 182 -7.72 35.99 37.27
C ASN A 182 -7.24 37.35 37.81
N GLU A 183 -7.30 37.56 39.12
CA GLU A 183 -6.79 38.75 39.79
C GLU A 183 -5.27 38.83 39.64
N ALA A 184 -4.55 37.75 39.98
CA ALA A 184 -3.10 37.68 39.81
C ALA A 184 -2.65 37.98 38.37
N VAL A 185 -3.28 37.34 37.37
CA VAL A 185 -2.99 37.59 35.95
C VAL A 185 -3.31 39.04 35.56
N SER A 186 -4.41 39.60 36.04
CA SER A 186 -4.81 40.98 35.74
C SER A 186 -3.85 42.01 36.34
N GLU A 187 -3.41 41.79 37.58
CA GLU A 187 -2.43 42.64 38.26
C GLU A 187 -1.07 42.59 37.56
N GLU A 188 -0.60 41.39 37.24
CA GLU A 188 0.67 41.19 36.54
C GLU A 188 0.64 41.81 35.13
N PHE A 189 -0.50 41.67 34.43
CA PHE A 189 -0.72 42.31 33.14
C PHE A 189 -0.75 43.84 33.24
N GLU A 190 -1.33 44.41 34.30
CA GLU A 190 -1.32 45.85 34.53
C GLU A 190 0.09 46.39 34.82
N VAL A 191 0.92 45.63 35.54
CA VAL A 191 2.34 45.96 35.74
C VAL A 191 3.09 45.90 34.40
N PHE A 192 2.90 44.83 33.64
CA PHE A 192 3.48 44.67 32.30
C PHE A 192 3.08 45.83 31.38
N ARG A 193 1.79 46.16 31.29
CA ARG A 193 1.26 47.24 30.44
C ARG A 193 1.87 48.61 30.77
N ARG A 194 2.18 48.89 32.04
CA ARG A 194 2.72 50.18 32.49
C ARG A 194 4.25 50.25 32.47
N GLY A 195 4.93 49.11 32.57
CA GLY A 195 6.39 49.04 32.70
C GLY A 195 7.13 48.54 31.46
N ALA A 196 6.46 47.82 30.57
CA ALA A 196 7.11 47.20 29.41
C ALA A 196 7.48 48.25 28.34
N PRO A 197 8.64 48.08 27.67
CA PRO A 197 8.96 48.85 26.48
C PRO A 197 7.86 48.70 25.41
N ALA A 198 7.59 49.77 24.66
CA ALA A 198 6.55 49.78 23.63
C ALA A 198 6.68 48.64 22.61
N ARG A 199 7.91 48.23 22.26
CA ARG A 199 8.17 47.08 21.37
C ARG A 199 7.67 45.76 21.94
N GLU A 200 7.83 45.57 23.23
CA GLU A 200 7.53 44.32 23.92
C GLU A 200 6.02 44.20 24.13
N PHE A 201 5.37 45.31 24.51
CA PHE A 201 3.92 45.38 24.63
C PHE A 201 3.21 45.18 23.29
N LEU A 202 3.63 45.86 22.22
CA LEU A 202 3.00 45.73 20.91
C LEU A 202 3.24 44.35 20.27
N GLY A 203 4.41 43.74 20.49
CA GLY A 203 4.68 42.35 20.08
C GLY A 203 3.77 41.34 20.80
N PHE A 204 3.49 41.56 22.09
CA PHE A 204 2.50 40.76 22.83
C PHE A 204 1.09 40.90 22.23
N VAL A 205 0.63 42.13 21.97
CA VAL A 205 -0.71 42.37 21.40
C VAL A 205 -0.85 41.75 20.00
N GLY A 206 0.18 41.87 19.15
CA GLY A 206 0.18 41.23 17.83
C GLY A 206 0.10 39.71 17.91
N THR A 207 0.79 39.10 18.87
CA THR A 207 0.71 37.65 19.12
C THR A 207 -0.67 37.24 19.64
N ALA A 208 -1.22 38.01 20.58
CA ALA A 208 -2.50 37.72 21.23
C ALA A 208 -3.69 37.89 20.28
N ALA A 209 -3.61 38.79 19.28
CA ALA A 209 -4.64 38.95 18.24
C ALA A 209 -4.82 37.70 17.36
N GLY A 210 -3.84 36.80 17.32
CA GLY A 210 -3.93 35.51 16.61
C GLY A 210 -4.67 34.41 17.39
N TYR A 211 -5.05 34.64 18.64
CA TYR A 211 -5.72 33.64 19.48
C TYR A 211 -7.26 33.83 19.48
N PRO A 212 -8.05 32.77 19.22
CA PRO A 212 -9.50 32.87 19.03
C PRO A 212 -10.31 33.09 20.33
N LEU A 213 -9.64 33.27 21.48
CA LEU A 213 -10.27 33.34 22.79
C LEU A 213 -10.41 34.77 23.33
N VAL A 214 -9.74 35.75 22.72
CA VAL A 214 -9.79 37.16 23.15
C VAL A 214 -9.93 38.05 21.92
N GLU A 215 -10.99 38.84 21.87
CA GLU A 215 -11.17 39.84 20.82
C GLU A 215 -10.23 41.04 21.08
N LEU A 216 -9.02 40.97 20.51
CA LEU A 216 -8.07 42.07 20.51
C LEU A 216 -8.07 42.77 19.16
N ARG A 217 -8.05 44.11 19.18
CA ARG A 217 -7.83 44.89 17.95
C ARG A 217 -6.35 44.81 17.59
N GLU A 218 -6.08 44.33 16.38
CA GLU A 218 -4.73 44.27 15.84
C GLU A 218 -4.13 45.69 15.77
N PRO A 219 -2.90 45.90 16.27
CA PRO A 219 -2.28 47.21 16.23
C PRO A 219 -1.96 47.60 14.77
N PRO A 220 -2.09 48.89 14.38
CA PRO A 220 -1.80 49.33 13.02
C PRO A 220 -0.40 48.92 12.56
N ALA A 221 -0.30 48.32 11.37
CA ALA A 221 0.95 47.79 10.82
C ALA A 221 2.08 48.83 10.75
N GLU A 222 1.74 50.10 10.51
CA GLU A 222 2.70 51.22 10.48
C GLU A 222 3.33 51.48 11.86
N LEU A 223 2.58 51.28 12.95
CA LEU A 223 3.08 51.43 14.32
C LEU A 223 3.98 50.27 14.73
N LEU A 224 3.66 49.03 14.31
CA LEU A 224 4.53 47.87 14.52
C LEU A 224 5.86 48.05 13.76
N ALA A 225 5.80 48.42 12.48
CA ALA A 225 6.98 48.65 11.66
C ALA A 225 7.88 49.78 12.19
N TYR A 226 7.29 50.86 12.70
CA TYR A 226 8.03 51.98 13.31
C TYR A 226 8.80 51.54 14.56
N VAL A 227 8.18 50.74 15.42
CA VAL A 227 8.78 50.29 16.69
C VAL A 227 9.84 49.21 16.48
N GLU A 228 9.76 48.43 15.40
CA GLU A 228 10.78 47.45 15.00
C GLU A 228 12.00 48.07 14.31
N SER A 229 11.81 49.17 13.56
CA SER A 229 12.86 49.77 12.72
C SER A 229 13.53 51.02 13.32
N ALA A 230 12.90 51.69 14.28
CA ALA A 230 13.45 52.90 14.91
C ALA A 230 14.34 52.58 16.12
N PRO A 231 15.58 53.11 16.21
CA PRO A 231 16.39 53.01 17.41
C PRO A 231 15.72 53.78 18.56
N ALA A 232 15.54 53.12 19.71
CA ALA A 232 14.94 53.73 20.90
C ALA A 232 15.73 54.98 21.31
N GLY A 233 15.01 56.10 21.43
CA GLY A 233 15.58 57.44 21.58
C GLY A 233 16.74 57.54 22.56
N GLY A 234 17.94 57.74 22.01
CA GLY A 234 19.00 58.39 22.76
C GLY A 234 18.55 59.80 23.09
N ARG A 235 18.42 60.13 24.38
CA ARG A 235 18.41 61.54 24.80
C ARG A 235 19.66 62.20 24.21
N PRO A 236 19.56 63.30 23.43
CA PRO A 236 20.73 64.12 23.20
C PRO A 236 21.15 64.72 24.55
N CYS A 237 22.44 64.62 24.86
CA CYS A 237 23.07 65.19 26.06
C CYS A 237 22.85 66.71 26.15
#